data_AF-A0A0Q7BNX4-F1
#
_entry.id   AF-A0A0Q7BNX4-F1
#
_cell.length_a   1.000
_cell.length_b   1.000
_cell.length_c   1.000
_cell.angle_alpha   90.00
_cell.angle_beta   90.00
_cell.angle_gamma   90.00
#
_symmetry.space_group_name_H-M   'P 1'
#
loop_
_entity.id
_entity.type
_entity.pdbx_description
1 polymer ?
#
loop_
_entity_poly.entity_id
_entity_poly.type
_entity_poly.pdbx_seq_one_letter_code
_entity_poly.pdbx_strand_id
1 'polypeptide(L)'
;MTLTDTSTDRSSTRTTGLDVTRLSAWCGLAFTISQLTVMVCMSIFVLPHGGRPGMDPLTWGQKVLAHEDAFRIGNYVFMVAGVLLLGFLGAVNVRLRRADDTGTLATVAVAAGTLLAFVWPYAAVLHDVAIDTAGKGTDLRLLAGWDTVAPYSLAFSALPRIFFMLAIVLALRLTESSPWLQRTGVAIVAISAIGTATTLTGAAFPALAIGSLGYELWVGALAWRWLRDDTRAIATDS
;
A
#
# COMPACT_ATOMS: atom_id res chain seq x y z
N MET A 1 -57.04 -35.45 1.08
CA MET A 1 -57.04 -34.59 -0.12
C MET A 1 -55.75 -33.79 -0.06
N THR A 2 -54.79 -34.24 -0.84
CA THR A 2 -53.37 -33.86 -0.81
C THR A 2 -53.05 -33.41 -2.23
N LEU A 3 -52.47 -32.22 -2.43
CA LEU A 3 -51.96 -31.60 -3.69
C LEU A 3 -52.14 -30.08 -3.50
N THR A 4 -51.17 -29.17 -3.64
CA THR A 4 -49.88 -29.18 -4.35
C THR A 4 -48.95 -28.20 -3.63
N ASP A 5 -47.85 -28.71 -3.12
CA ASP A 5 -46.68 -27.91 -2.78
C ASP A 5 -46.08 -27.42 -4.09
N THR A 6 -46.16 -26.11 -4.34
CA THR A 6 -45.64 -25.53 -5.58
C THR A 6 -44.16 -25.30 -5.34
N SER A 7 -43.36 -26.34 -5.60
CA SER A 7 -41.90 -26.26 -5.67
C SER A 7 -41.56 -25.21 -6.72
N THR A 8 -41.36 -23.98 -6.25
CA THR A 8 -40.89 -22.89 -7.09
C THR A 8 -39.42 -23.17 -7.30
N ASP A 9 -39.17 -24.00 -8.30
CA ASP A 9 -37.86 -24.32 -8.83
C ASP A 9 -37.29 -23.02 -9.40
N ARG A 10 -36.76 -22.17 -8.50
CA ARG A 10 -35.90 -21.06 -8.87
C ARG A 10 -34.62 -21.72 -9.38
N SER A 11 -34.65 -22.05 -10.67
CA SER A 11 -33.45 -22.24 -11.47
C SER A 11 -32.59 -21.00 -11.24
N SER A 12 -31.62 -21.12 -10.34
CA SER A 12 -30.59 -20.12 -10.15
C SER A 12 -29.80 -20.12 -11.45
N THR A 13 -30.20 -19.25 -12.37
CA THR A 13 -29.33 -18.81 -13.47
C THR A 13 -28.05 -18.35 -12.80
N ARG A 14 -27.06 -19.25 -12.81
CA ARG A 14 -25.70 -19.03 -12.36
C ARG A 14 -25.19 -17.91 -13.25
N THR A 15 -25.35 -16.67 -12.82
CA THR A 15 -24.75 -15.52 -13.48
C THR A 15 -23.26 -15.79 -13.45
N THR A 16 -22.73 -16.21 -14.60
CA THR A 16 -21.32 -16.26 -14.97
C THR A 16 -20.75 -14.84 -15.05
N GLY A 17 -21.08 -14.01 -14.05
CA GLY A 17 -20.57 -12.67 -13.89
C GLY A 17 -19.15 -12.73 -13.34
N LEU A 18 -18.31 -11.82 -13.82
CA LEU A 18 -16.98 -11.58 -13.27
C LEU A 18 -17.10 -11.32 -11.76
N ASP A 19 -16.40 -12.10 -10.93
CA ASP A 19 -16.31 -11.82 -9.49
C ASP A 19 -15.37 -10.62 -9.27
N VAL A 20 -15.96 -9.43 -9.29
CA VAL A 20 -15.26 -8.15 -9.11
C VAL A 20 -14.55 -8.09 -7.75
N THR A 21 -15.10 -8.72 -6.71
CA THR A 21 -14.50 -8.71 -5.36
C THR A 21 -13.21 -9.52 -5.37
N ARG A 22 -13.24 -10.70 -6.00
CA ARG A 22 -12.05 -11.54 -6.15
C ARG A 22 -10.98 -10.88 -7.03
N LEU A 23 -11.37 -10.25 -8.14
CA LEU A 23 -10.43 -9.49 -8.98
C LEU A 23 -9.79 -8.34 -8.20
N SER A 24 -10.58 -7.61 -7.41
CA SER A 24 -10.08 -6.55 -6.55
C SER A 24 -9.13 -7.08 -5.47
N ALA A 25 -9.40 -8.25 -4.86
CA ALA A 25 -8.48 -8.89 -3.93
C ALA A 25 -7.16 -9.31 -4.60
N TRP A 26 -7.20 -9.75 -5.88
CA TRP A 26 -6.00 -9.99 -6.67
C TRP A 26 -5.15 -8.74 -6.86
N CYS A 27 -5.75 -7.56 -7.02
CA CYS A 27 -5.00 -6.30 -7.06
C CYS A 27 -4.20 -6.07 -5.77
N GLY A 28 -4.72 -6.49 -4.60
CA GLY A 28 -3.97 -6.40 -3.33
C GLY A 28 -2.75 -7.30 -3.29
N LEU A 29 -2.87 -8.53 -3.79
CA LEU A 29 -1.73 -9.44 -3.89
C LEU A 29 -0.70 -8.95 -4.92
N ALA A 30 -1.17 -8.49 -6.08
CA ALA A 30 -0.32 -7.91 -7.12
C ALA A 30 0.41 -6.66 -6.59
N PHE A 31 -0.30 -5.78 -5.88
CA PHE A 31 0.27 -4.62 -5.19
C PHE A 31 1.45 -5.01 -4.31
N THR A 32 1.28 -5.96 -3.39
CA THR A 32 2.35 -6.39 -2.49
C THR A 32 3.54 -6.97 -3.25
N ILE A 33 3.31 -7.85 -4.24
CA ILE A 33 4.40 -8.44 -5.03
C ILE A 33 5.17 -7.37 -5.79
N SER A 34 4.46 -6.44 -6.44
CA SER A 34 5.05 -5.33 -7.17
C SER A 34 5.83 -4.41 -6.25
N GLN A 35 5.26 -4.01 -5.11
CA GLN A 35 5.95 -3.15 -4.14
C GLN A 35 7.23 -3.78 -3.61
N LEU A 36 7.18 -5.04 -3.18
CA LEU A 36 8.37 -5.73 -2.68
C LEU A 36 9.44 -5.86 -3.76
N THR A 37 9.03 -6.16 -5.00
CA THR A 37 9.95 -6.24 -6.14
C THR A 37 10.60 -4.88 -6.42
N VAL A 38 9.80 -3.81 -6.44
CA VAL A 38 10.32 -2.45 -6.62
C VAL A 38 11.26 -2.05 -5.50
N MET A 39 10.93 -2.34 -4.24
CA MET A 39 11.82 -2.07 -3.10
C MET A 39 13.17 -2.78 -3.25
N VAL A 40 13.17 -4.05 -3.68
CA VAL A 40 14.39 -4.81 -3.93
C VAL A 40 15.18 -4.20 -5.09
N CYS A 41 14.52 -3.91 -6.22
CA CYS A 41 15.15 -3.29 -7.38
C CYS A 41 15.74 -1.91 -7.05
N MET A 42 15.00 -1.06 -6.33
CA MET A 42 15.48 0.25 -5.87
C MET A 42 16.72 0.10 -4.99
N SER A 43 16.72 -0.87 -4.08
CA SER A 43 17.85 -1.13 -3.19
C SER A 43 19.12 -1.57 -3.93
N ILE A 44 18.97 -2.29 -5.05
CA ILE A 44 20.09 -2.82 -5.84
C ILE A 44 20.57 -1.80 -6.89
N PHE A 45 19.65 -1.10 -7.55
CA PHE A 45 19.96 -0.34 -8.76
C PHE A 45 19.88 1.19 -8.58
N VAL A 46 19.16 1.70 -7.57
CA VAL A 46 18.95 3.15 -7.42
C VAL A 46 19.67 3.68 -6.18
N LEU A 47 19.39 3.12 -5.01
CA LEU A 47 19.98 3.57 -3.73
C LEU A 47 21.52 3.58 -3.70
N PRO A 48 22.27 2.69 -4.39
CA PRO A 48 23.73 2.79 -4.42
C PRO A 48 24.27 4.07 -5.06
N HIS A 49 23.47 4.73 -5.90
CA HIS A 49 23.79 6.00 -6.56
C HIS A 49 23.37 7.23 -5.74
N GLY A 50 22.61 7.03 -4.66
CA GLY A 50 22.22 8.09 -3.73
C GLY A 50 23.33 8.51 -2.76
N GLY A 51 22.96 9.36 -1.81
CA GLY A 51 23.85 9.87 -0.77
C GLY A 51 24.18 8.84 0.30
N ARG A 52 25.26 9.07 1.02
CA ARG A 52 25.60 8.31 2.24
C ARG A 52 25.84 9.27 3.39
N PRO A 53 25.65 8.85 4.65
CA PRO A 53 25.95 9.68 5.80
C PRO A 53 27.38 10.25 5.72
N GLY A 54 27.51 11.58 5.87
CA GLY A 54 28.79 12.30 5.82
C GLY A 54 29.34 12.58 4.41
N MET A 55 28.63 12.21 3.34
CA MET A 55 29.02 12.58 1.99
C MET A 55 28.86 14.09 1.76
N ASP A 56 29.82 14.70 1.06
CA ASP A 56 29.72 16.09 0.62
C ASP A 56 28.45 16.29 -0.25
N PRO A 57 27.58 17.28 0.06
CA PRO A 57 26.31 17.47 -0.65
C PRO A 57 26.48 17.74 -2.15
N LEU A 58 27.57 18.37 -2.59
CA LEU A 58 27.80 18.60 -4.02
C LEU A 58 28.08 17.28 -4.74
N THR A 59 28.94 16.44 -4.16
CA THR A 59 29.24 15.10 -4.68
C THR A 59 27.99 14.21 -4.72
N TRP A 60 27.13 14.29 -3.70
CA TRP A 60 25.85 13.58 -3.67
C TRP A 60 24.94 14.03 -4.81
N GLY A 61 24.69 15.33 -4.95
CA GLY A 61 23.85 15.87 -6.02
C GLY A 61 24.37 15.50 -7.42
N GLN A 62 25.68 15.53 -7.63
CA GLN A 62 26.31 15.08 -8.87
C GLN A 62 26.01 13.60 -9.18
N LYS A 63 26.07 12.72 -8.19
CA LYS A 63 25.77 11.29 -8.38
C LYS A 63 24.31 11.05 -8.74
N VAL A 64 23.38 11.73 -8.05
CA VAL A 64 21.95 11.63 -8.34
C VAL A 64 21.67 12.10 -9.76
N LEU A 65 22.20 13.27 -10.15
CA LEU A 65 22.03 13.80 -11.49
C LEU A 65 22.63 12.88 -12.57
N ALA A 66 23.82 12.31 -12.32
CA ALA A 66 24.46 11.38 -13.24
C ALA A 66 23.67 10.08 -13.47
N HIS A 67 22.70 9.77 -12.60
CA HIS A 67 21.85 8.58 -12.68
C HIS A 67 20.36 8.94 -12.74
N GLU A 68 20.02 10.11 -13.31
CA GLU A 68 18.64 10.61 -13.32
C GLU A 68 17.62 9.59 -13.88
N ASP A 69 17.97 8.87 -14.95
CA ASP A 69 17.10 7.88 -15.56
C ASP A 69 16.72 6.77 -14.58
N ALA A 70 17.67 6.31 -13.76
CA ALA A 70 17.43 5.28 -12.76
C ALA A 70 16.43 5.76 -11.69
N PHE A 71 16.55 7.02 -11.25
CA PHE A 71 15.61 7.61 -10.30
C PHE A 71 14.22 7.82 -10.91
N ARG A 72 14.13 8.35 -12.14
CA ARG A 72 12.84 8.56 -12.84
C ARG A 72 12.11 7.24 -13.11
N ILE A 73 12.83 6.23 -13.62
CA ILE A 73 12.27 4.90 -13.84
C ILE A 73 11.83 4.30 -12.51
N GLY A 74 12.67 4.37 -11.48
CA GLY A 74 12.35 3.89 -10.14
C GLY A 74 11.06 4.51 -9.59
N ASN A 75 10.96 5.84 -9.66
CA ASN A 75 9.79 6.62 -9.28
C ASN A 75 8.54 6.16 -10.05
N TYR A 76 8.63 6.05 -11.37
CA TYR A 76 7.52 5.62 -12.22
C TYR A 76 7.01 4.21 -11.86
N VAL A 77 7.91 3.24 -11.70
CA VAL A 77 7.49 1.86 -11.36
C VAL A 77 6.86 1.83 -9.96
N PHE A 78 7.36 2.63 -9.02
CA PHE A 78 6.76 2.77 -7.68
C PHE A 78 5.32 3.32 -7.76
N MET A 79 5.08 4.30 -8.63
CA MET A 79 3.75 4.86 -8.88
C MET A 79 2.79 3.82 -9.45
N VAL A 80 3.23 3.07 -10.47
CA VAL A 80 2.42 2.01 -11.10
C VAL A 80 2.03 0.95 -10.07
N ALA A 81 2.97 0.54 -9.22
CA ALA A 81 2.67 -0.37 -8.11
C ALA A 81 1.59 0.23 -7.20
N GLY A 82 1.69 1.51 -6.83
CA GLY A 82 0.70 2.22 -6.02
C GLY A 82 -0.73 2.22 -6.59
N VAL A 83 -0.91 2.22 -7.91
CA VAL A 83 -2.24 2.15 -8.55
C VAL A 83 -2.95 0.82 -8.25
N LEU A 84 -2.21 -0.28 -8.05
CA LEU A 84 -2.79 -1.58 -7.69
C LEU A 84 -3.46 -1.54 -6.31
N LEU A 85 -2.99 -0.69 -5.40
CA LEU A 85 -3.65 -0.46 -4.11
C LEU A 85 -5.07 0.08 -4.30
N LEU A 86 -5.28 1.01 -5.25
CA LEU A 86 -6.62 1.53 -5.57
C LEU A 86 -7.55 0.40 -6.04
N GLY A 87 -7.02 -0.51 -6.86
CA GLY A 87 -7.73 -1.72 -7.27
C GLY A 87 -8.15 -2.59 -6.08
N PHE A 88 -7.29 -2.71 -5.06
CA PHE A 88 -7.58 -3.46 -3.82
C PHE A 88 -8.65 -2.82 -2.93
N LEU A 89 -8.80 -1.49 -2.98
CA LEU A 89 -9.79 -0.78 -2.15
C LEU A 89 -11.24 -1.22 -2.44
N GLY A 90 -11.52 -1.78 -3.63
CA GLY A 90 -12.83 -2.37 -3.93
C GLY A 90 -13.20 -3.52 -2.99
N ALA A 91 -12.28 -4.47 -2.79
CA ALA A 91 -12.45 -5.62 -1.91
C ALA A 91 -12.52 -5.16 -0.45
N VAL A 92 -11.68 -4.20 -0.06
CA VAL A 92 -11.73 -3.58 1.27
C VAL A 92 -13.11 -2.97 1.51
N ASN A 93 -13.63 -2.16 0.59
CA ASN A 93 -14.94 -1.53 0.71
C ASN A 93 -16.06 -2.56 0.88
N VAL A 94 -16.12 -3.57 0.01
CA VAL A 94 -17.15 -4.63 0.08
C VAL A 94 -17.08 -5.39 1.41
N ARG A 95 -15.87 -5.79 1.82
CA ARG A 95 -15.67 -6.58 3.05
C ARG A 95 -15.99 -5.77 4.31
N LEU A 96 -15.57 -4.51 4.37
CA LEU A 96 -15.82 -3.67 5.55
C LEU A 96 -17.29 -3.27 5.66
N ARG A 97 -17.99 -3.02 4.55
CA ARG A 97 -19.45 -2.78 4.58
C ARG A 97 -20.27 -3.99 5.04
N ARG A 98 -19.74 -5.21 4.89
CA ARG A 98 -20.35 -6.43 5.45
C ARG A 98 -20.07 -6.62 6.94
N ALA A 99 -19.02 -5.98 7.46
CA ALA A 99 -18.62 -6.06 8.86
C ALA A 99 -19.22 -4.94 9.72
N ASP A 100 -19.56 -3.80 9.11
CA ASP A 100 -20.09 -2.60 9.74
C ASP A 100 -21.21 -2.00 8.87
N ASP A 101 -22.46 -2.11 9.36
CA ASP A 101 -23.66 -1.64 8.66
C ASP A 101 -23.68 -0.12 8.47
N THR A 102 -22.95 0.64 9.30
CA THR A 102 -22.87 2.10 9.16
C THR A 102 -22.02 2.52 7.95
N GLY A 103 -21.13 1.64 7.48
CA GLY A 103 -20.18 1.94 6.40
C GLY A 103 -19.04 2.88 6.80
N THR A 104 -18.91 3.22 8.09
CA THR A 104 -17.89 4.13 8.61
C THR A 104 -16.49 3.56 8.39
N LEU A 105 -16.29 2.28 8.74
CA LEU A 105 -14.99 1.62 8.56
C LEU A 105 -14.56 1.59 7.09
N ALA A 106 -15.50 1.25 6.19
CA ALA A 106 -15.25 1.22 4.75
C ALA A 106 -14.84 2.61 4.23
N THR A 107 -15.56 3.66 4.65
CA THR A 107 -15.26 5.04 4.24
C THR A 107 -13.87 5.48 4.69
N VAL A 108 -13.53 5.24 5.97
CA VAL A 108 -12.21 5.57 6.51
C VAL A 108 -11.11 4.81 5.77
N ALA A 109 -11.29 3.50 5.57
CA ALA A 109 -10.30 2.68 4.87
C ALA A 109 -10.11 3.13 3.41
N VAL A 110 -11.18 3.37 2.66
CA VAL A 110 -11.06 3.80 1.26
C VAL A 110 -10.44 5.19 1.16
N ALA A 111 -10.84 6.14 2.00
CA ALA A 111 -10.25 7.48 2.00
C ALA A 111 -8.75 7.44 2.35
N ALA A 112 -8.38 6.72 3.41
CA ALA A 112 -6.99 6.58 3.83
C ALA A 112 -6.15 5.80 2.80
N GLY A 113 -6.69 4.72 2.23
CA GLY A 113 -6.05 3.96 1.16
C GLY A 113 -5.85 4.76 -0.12
N THR A 114 -6.81 5.63 -0.46
CA THR A 114 -6.68 6.54 -1.60
C THR A 114 -5.57 7.55 -1.34
N LEU A 115 -5.53 8.16 -0.16
CA LEU A 115 -4.43 9.06 0.22
C LEU A 115 -3.06 8.37 0.12
N LEU A 116 -2.94 7.14 0.62
CA LEU A 116 -1.72 6.33 0.51
C LEU A 116 -1.26 6.16 -0.95
N ALA A 117 -2.20 5.86 -1.84
CA ALA A 117 -1.91 5.69 -3.26
C ALA A 117 -1.38 6.98 -3.92
N PHE A 118 -1.68 8.17 -3.37
CA PHE A 118 -1.23 9.46 -3.91
C PHE A 118 0.07 10.00 -3.30
N VAL A 119 0.40 9.64 -2.04
CA VAL A 119 1.58 10.19 -1.37
C VAL A 119 2.87 9.91 -2.15
N TRP A 120 3.03 8.69 -2.65
CA TRP A 120 4.23 8.30 -3.41
C TRP A 120 4.31 8.93 -4.80
N PRO A 121 3.26 8.92 -5.63
CA PRO A 121 3.21 9.72 -6.85
C PRO A 121 3.58 11.19 -6.65
N TYR A 122 3.10 11.80 -5.56
CA TYR A 122 3.44 13.18 -5.27
C TYR A 122 4.92 13.34 -4.90
N ALA A 123 5.47 12.45 -4.07
CA ALA A 123 6.89 12.43 -3.72
C ALA A 123 7.80 12.25 -4.95
N ALA A 124 7.41 11.35 -5.85
CA ALA A 124 8.09 11.10 -7.13
C ALA A 124 8.11 12.37 -8.00
N VAL A 125 6.96 13.02 -8.17
CA VAL A 125 6.87 14.28 -8.95
C VAL A 125 7.77 15.37 -8.35
N LEU A 126 7.77 15.53 -7.03
CA LEU A 126 8.65 16.50 -6.36
C LEU A 126 10.13 16.20 -6.61
N HIS A 127 10.52 14.93 -6.55
CA HIS A 127 11.89 14.51 -6.82
C HIS A 127 12.28 14.72 -8.30
N ASP A 128 11.39 14.42 -9.24
CA ASP A 128 11.64 14.61 -10.67
C ASP A 128 11.77 16.10 -11.03
N VAL A 129 10.97 16.97 -10.39
CA VAL A 129 11.12 18.44 -10.53
C VAL A 129 12.49 18.90 -10.00
N ALA A 130 12.98 18.32 -8.91
CA ALA A 130 14.32 18.62 -8.40
C ALA A 130 15.42 18.19 -9.38
N ILE A 131 15.29 17.02 -10.00
CA ILE A 131 16.21 16.56 -11.05
C ILE A 131 16.17 17.50 -12.26
N ASP A 132 14.99 17.86 -12.76
CA ASP A 132 14.83 18.76 -13.91
C ASP A 132 15.45 20.14 -13.68
N THR A 133 15.28 20.68 -12.47
CA THR A 133 15.86 21.98 -12.10
C THR A 133 17.38 21.89 -11.96
N ALA A 134 17.91 20.80 -11.42
CA ALA A 134 19.34 20.54 -11.36
C ALA A 134 19.96 20.40 -12.76
N GLY A 135 19.31 19.67 -13.68
CA GLY A 135 19.73 19.55 -15.08
C GLY A 135 19.77 20.88 -15.84
N LYS A 136 19.03 21.89 -15.37
CA LYS A 136 19.04 23.27 -15.89
C LYS A 136 20.09 24.18 -15.24
N GLY A 137 20.96 23.63 -14.39
CA GLY A 137 22.08 24.37 -13.78
C GLY A 137 21.80 24.97 -12.41
N THR A 138 20.75 24.50 -11.70
CA THR A 138 20.55 24.84 -10.28
C THR A 138 21.66 24.22 -9.42
N ASP A 139 21.93 24.79 -8.23
CA ASP A 139 22.92 24.25 -7.31
C ASP A 139 22.61 22.79 -6.92
N LEU A 140 23.52 21.88 -7.26
CA LEU A 140 23.40 20.45 -7.00
C LEU A 140 23.40 20.10 -5.50
N ARG A 141 23.89 20.99 -4.63
CA ARG A 141 23.73 20.82 -3.19
C ARG A 141 22.26 20.82 -2.77
N LEU A 142 21.40 21.55 -3.49
CA LEU A 142 19.97 21.52 -3.26
C LEU A 142 19.37 20.19 -3.67
N LEU A 143 19.81 19.61 -4.82
CA LEU A 143 19.36 18.29 -5.26
C LEU A 143 19.66 17.19 -4.22
N ALA A 144 20.83 17.25 -3.56
CA ALA A 144 21.14 16.36 -2.44
C ALA A 144 20.15 16.51 -1.27
N GLY A 145 19.73 17.75 -0.97
CA GLY A 145 18.69 18.02 0.02
C GLY A 145 17.32 17.45 -0.37
N TRP A 146 16.99 17.44 -1.67
CA TRP A 146 15.71 16.92 -2.19
C TRP A 146 15.55 15.40 -2.04
N ASP A 147 16.63 14.64 -1.89
CA ASP A 147 16.57 13.20 -1.60
C ASP A 147 15.88 12.91 -0.24
N THR A 148 15.80 13.91 0.65
CA THR A 148 15.01 13.81 1.90
C THR A 148 13.50 13.74 1.67
N VAL A 149 12.99 14.09 0.49
CA VAL A 149 11.55 13.98 0.16
C VAL A 149 11.07 12.54 0.31
N ALA A 150 11.87 11.54 -0.03
CA ALA A 150 11.49 10.14 0.09
C ALA A 150 11.23 9.71 1.55
N PRO A 151 12.17 9.84 2.51
CA PRO A 151 11.91 9.48 3.90
C PRO A 151 10.82 10.34 4.56
N TYR A 152 10.70 11.63 4.23
CA TYR A 152 9.62 12.46 4.75
C TYR A 152 8.25 12.07 4.21
N SER A 153 8.14 11.76 2.93
CA SER A 153 6.90 11.28 2.32
C SER A 153 6.51 9.91 2.85
N LEU A 154 7.49 9.02 3.06
CA LEU A 154 7.26 7.74 3.71
C LEU A 154 6.76 7.92 5.15
N ALA A 155 7.35 8.82 5.93
CA ALA A 155 6.92 9.14 7.28
C ALA A 155 5.50 9.73 7.31
N PHE A 156 5.20 10.63 6.37
CA PHE A 156 3.87 11.19 6.19
C PHE A 156 2.84 10.10 5.83
N SER A 157 3.20 9.17 4.95
CA SER A 157 2.35 8.04 4.55
C SER A 157 1.98 7.11 5.72
N ALA A 158 2.74 7.10 6.82
CA ALA A 158 2.42 6.28 7.98
C ALA A 158 1.08 6.68 8.62
N LEU A 159 0.67 7.94 8.56
CA LEU A 159 -0.62 8.40 9.10
C LEU A 159 -1.82 7.74 8.40
N PRO A 160 -2.03 7.92 7.07
CA PRO A 160 -3.14 7.24 6.40
C PRO A 160 -2.99 5.71 6.45
N ARG A 161 -1.77 5.17 6.50
CA ARG A 161 -1.54 3.72 6.72
C ARG A 161 -2.13 3.23 8.03
N ILE A 162 -1.91 3.96 9.12
CA ILE A 162 -2.45 3.61 10.43
C ILE A 162 -3.97 3.57 10.39
N PHE A 163 -4.63 4.59 9.82
CA PHE A 163 -6.09 4.61 9.70
C PHE A 163 -6.63 3.48 8.82
N PHE A 164 -5.99 3.24 7.68
CA PHE A 164 -6.33 2.13 6.78
C PHE A 164 -6.26 0.78 7.51
N MET A 165 -5.15 0.51 8.19
CA MET A 165 -4.96 -0.74 8.92
C MET A 165 -5.91 -0.87 10.10
N LEU A 166 -6.10 0.18 10.90
CA LEU A 166 -7.00 0.15 12.06
C LEU A 166 -8.44 -0.14 11.66
N ALA A 167 -8.94 0.46 10.57
CA ALA A 167 -10.29 0.19 10.07
C ALA A 167 -10.48 -1.29 9.71
N ILE A 168 -9.49 -1.90 9.04
CA ILE A 168 -9.54 -3.31 8.68
C ILE A 168 -9.39 -4.21 9.92
N VAL A 169 -8.48 -3.90 10.83
CA VAL A 169 -8.28 -4.66 12.07
C VAL A 169 -9.56 -4.65 12.92
N LEU A 170 -10.25 -3.51 13.01
CA LEU A 170 -11.54 -3.42 13.70
C LEU A 170 -12.60 -4.27 13.00
N ALA A 171 -12.70 -4.22 11.67
CA ALA A 171 -13.63 -5.07 10.93
C ALA A 171 -13.34 -6.57 11.12
N LEU A 172 -12.05 -6.96 11.15
CA LEU A 172 -11.64 -8.33 11.47
C LEU A 172 -12.05 -8.73 12.89
N ARG A 173 -11.97 -7.82 13.87
CA ARG A 173 -12.43 -8.06 15.24
C ARG A 173 -13.95 -8.23 15.31
N LEU A 174 -14.71 -7.36 14.65
CA LEU A 174 -16.18 -7.42 14.62
C LEU A 174 -16.70 -8.71 13.98
N THR A 175 -15.95 -9.25 13.01
CA THR A 175 -16.28 -10.52 12.33
C THR A 175 -15.60 -11.74 12.95
N GLU A 176 -14.93 -11.57 14.10
CA GLU A 176 -14.18 -12.63 14.81
C GLU A 176 -13.20 -13.41 13.90
N SER A 177 -12.62 -12.72 12.91
CA SER A 177 -11.92 -13.32 11.78
C SER A 177 -10.40 -13.11 11.87
N SER A 178 -9.61 -14.20 11.74
CA SER A 178 -8.15 -14.26 11.94
C SER A 178 -7.63 -13.46 13.15
N PRO A 179 -7.50 -14.08 14.33
CA PRO A 179 -6.81 -13.44 15.45
C PRO A 179 -5.34 -13.11 15.13
N TRP A 180 -4.69 -13.88 14.24
CA TRP A 180 -3.32 -13.61 13.82
C TRP A 180 -3.18 -12.28 13.05
N LEU A 181 -3.99 -12.06 12.01
CA LEU A 181 -3.98 -10.81 11.23
C LEU A 181 -4.31 -9.59 12.09
N GLN A 182 -5.19 -9.74 13.07
CA GLN A 182 -5.51 -8.67 14.01
C GLN A 182 -4.30 -8.30 14.87
N ARG A 183 -3.65 -9.29 15.49
CA ARG A 183 -2.49 -9.06 16.37
C ARG A 183 -1.31 -8.46 15.61
N THR A 184 -0.97 -9.00 14.45
CA THR A 184 0.11 -8.46 13.61
C THR A 184 -0.23 -7.08 13.09
N GLY A 185 -1.49 -6.83 12.70
CA GLY A 185 -1.96 -5.51 12.28
C GLY A 185 -1.80 -4.45 13.38
N VAL A 186 -2.19 -4.76 14.62
CA VAL A 186 -1.98 -3.85 15.77
C VAL A 186 -0.50 -3.57 16.02
N ALA A 187 0.36 -4.60 15.96
CA ALA A 187 1.80 -4.43 16.15
C ALA A 187 2.40 -3.51 15.07
N ILE A 188 2.03 -3.72 13.80
CA ILE A 188 2.50 -2.88 12.68
C ILE A 188 2.01 -1.44 12.81
N VAL A 189 0.76 -1.23 13.26
CA VAL A 189 0.23 0.11 13.53
C VAL A 189 1.05 0.83 14.60
N ALA A 190 1.38 0.15 15.70
CA ALA A 190 2.19 0.74 16.77
C ALA A 190 3.61 1.11 16.28
N ILE A 191 4.25 0.22 15.52
CA ILE A 191 5.57 0.48 14.92
C ILE A 191 5.49 1.64 13.91
N SER A 192 4.43 1.68 13.08
CA SER A 192 4.22 2.76 12.11
C SER A 192 3.98 4.11 12.79
N ALA A 193 3.27 4.13 13.93
CA ALA A 193 3.07 5.32 14.74
C ALA A 193 4.40 5.86 15.26
N ILE A 194 5.27 4.99 15.79
CA ILE A 194 6.63 5.36 16.21
C ILE A 194 7.44 5.88 15.01
N GLY A 195 7.30 5.24 13.84
CA GLY A 195 7.96 5.64 12.60
C GLY A 195 7.60 7.06 12.13
N THR A 196 6.45 7.63 12.52
CA THR A 196 6.12 9.03 12.20
C THR A 196 7.13 10.02 12.79
N ALA A 197 7.83 9.65 13.86
CA ALA A 197 8.88 10.46 14.47
C ALA A 197 10.09 10.68 13.53
N THR A 198 10.19 9.98 12.39
CA THR A 198 11.19 10.26 11.34
C THR A 198 11.07 11.69 10.80
N THR A 199 9.89 12.31 10.90
CA THR A 199 9.70 13.73 10.58
C THR A 199 10.48 14.67 11.49
N LEU A 200 10.79 14.23 12.72
CA LEU A 200 11.51 15.01 13.72
C LEU A 200 12.98 14.56 13.85
N THR A 201 13.24 13.26 13.69
CA THR A 201 14.58 12.69 13.86
C THR A 201 14.82 11.50 12.93
N GLY A 202 15.93 11.53 12.19
CA GLY A 202 16.36 10.42 11.34
C GLY A 202 16.58 9.10 12.12
N ALA A 203 16.81 9.17 13.43
CA ALA A 203 16.99 7.99 14.28
C ALA A 203 15.75 7.08 14.35
N ALA A 204 14.56 7.59 14.06
CA ALA A 204 13.32 6.82 14.02
C ALA A 204 13.12 6.06 12.69
N PHE A 205 13.95 6.32 11.67
CA PHE A 205 13.82 5.70 10.34
C PHE A 205 13.75 4.16 10.36
N PRO A 206 14.50 3.43 11.21
CA PRO A 206 14.37 1.96 11.26
C PRO A 206 12.96 1.50 11.64
N ALA A 207 12.28 2.18 12.56
CA ALA A 207 10.90 1.86 12.93
C ALA A 207 9.96 2.13 11.75
N LEU A 208 10.15 3.26 11.04
CA LEU A 208 9.39 3.57 9.83
C LEU A 208 9.59 2.51 8.73
N ALA A 209 10.82 2.09 8.47
CA ALA A 209 11.15 1.08 7.47
C ALA A 209 10.51 -0.27 7.80
N ILE A 210 10.65 -0.73 9.05
CA ILE A 210 10.06 -2.00 9.52
C ILE A 210 8.52 -1.93 9.49
N GLY A 211 7.92 -0.83 9.93
CA GLY A 211 6.47 -0.64 9.88
C GLY A 211 5.92 -0.64 8.45
N SER A 212 6.67 -0.04 7.52
CA SER A 212 6.31 -0.02 6.10
C SER A 212 6.40 -1.41 5.47
N LEU A 213 7.51 -2.13 5.69
CA LEU A 213 7.67 -3.50 5.19
C LEU A 213 6.62 -4.45 5.80
N GLY A 214 6.38 -4.32 7.10
CA GLY A 214 5.35 -5.09 7.79
C GLY A 214 3.96 -4.86 7.20
N TYR A 215 3.62 -3.61 6.87
CA TYR A 215 2.38 -3.27 6.19
C TYR A 215 2.25 -3.95 4.82
N GLU A 216 3.27 -3.88 3.98
CA GLU A 216 3.23 -4.50 2.64
C GLU A 216 2.97 -6.00 2.73
N LEU A 217 3.70 -6.69 3.60
CA LEU A 217 3.53 -8.13 3.86
C LEU A 217 2.14 -8.46 4.44
N TRP A 218 1.63 -7.61 5.33
CA TRP A 218 0.34 -7.79 5.96
C TRP A 218 -0.82 -7.61 4.97
N VAL A 219 -0.75 -6.60 4.09
CA VAL A 219 -1.73 -6.43 3.00
C VAL A 219 -1.74 -7.64 2.07
N GLY A 220 -0.57 -8.16 1.70
CA GLY A 220 -0.48 -9.36 0.87
C GLY A 220 -1.10 -10.58 1.54
N ALA A 221 -0.82 -10.78 2.84
CA ALA A 221 -1.41 -11.86 3.62
C ALA A 221 -2.94 -11.73 3.75
N LEU A 222 -3.44 -10.51 3.94
CA LEU A 222 -4.87 -10.21 3.97
C LEU A 222 -5.55 -10.51 2.62
N ALA A 223 -4.98 -10.00 1.53
CA ALA A 223 -5.48 -10.22 0.17
C ALA A 223 -5.52 -11.72 -0.19
N TRP A 224 -4.42 -12.44 0.10
CA TRP A 224 -4.34 -13.88 -0.09
C TRP A 224 -5.41 -14.64 0.70
N ARG A 225 -5.66 -14.24 1.95
CA ARG A 225 -6.70 -14.86 2.77
C ARG A 225 -8.08 -14.66 2.17
N TRP A 226 -8.42 -13.43 1.76
CA TRP A 226 -9.72 -13.15 1.14
C TRP A 226 -9.92 -13.95 -0.14
N LEU A 227 -8.88 -14.12 -0.98
CA LEU A 227 -8.94 -14.98 -2.16
C LEU A 227 -9.23 -16.45 -1.82
N ARG A 228 -8.68 -16.96 -0.71
CA ARG A 228 -8.92 -18.33 -0.24
C ARG A 228 -10.33 -18.52 0.32
N ASP A 229 -10.84 -17.55 1.06
CA ASP A 229 -12.18 -17.61 1.64
C ASP A 229 -13.25 -17.64 0.53
N ASP A 230 -13.08 -16.85 -0.53
CA ASP A 230 -14.01 -16.85 -1.68
C ASP A 230 -13.99 -18.17 -2.45
N THR A 231 -12.83 -18.81 -2.57
CA THR A 231 -12.71 -20.11 -3.23
C THR A 231 -13.43 -21.21 -2.44
N ARG A 232 -13.42 -21.13 -1.10
CA ARG A 232 -14.12 -22.11 -0.24
C ARG A 232 -15.64 -21.97 -0.30
N ALA A 233 -16.14 -20.74 -0.33
CA ALA A 233 -17.58 -20.49 -0.46
C ALA A 233 -18.16 -21.09 -1.75
N ILE A 234 -17.42 -20.98 -2.86
CA ILE A 234 -17.85 -21.56 -4.15
C ILE A 234 -17.91 -23.10 -4.09
N ALA A 235 -16.98 -23.74 -3.35
CA ALA A 235 -16.91 -25.19 -3.25
C ALA A 235 -17.95 -25.81 -2.31
N THR A 236 -18.49 -25.04 -1.35
CA THR A 236 -19.56 -25.51 -0.45
C THR A 236 -20.94 -25.42 -1.09
N ASP A 237 -21.09 -24.59 -2.13
CA ASP A 237 -22.36 -24.35 -2.83
C ASP A 237 -22.51 -25.21 -4.11
N SER A 238 -21.55 -26.12 -4.37
CA SER A 238 -21.52 -27.04 -5.52
C SER A 238 -21.71 -28.49 -5.11
#